data_AF-A0A382T9N8-F1
#
_entry.id   AF-A0A382T9N8-F1
#
_cell.length_a   1.000
_cell.length_b   1.000
_cell.length_c   1.000
_cell.angle_alpha   90.00
_cell.angle_beta   90.00
_cell.angle_gamma   90.00
#
_symmetry.space_group_name_H-M   'P 1'
#
loop_
_entity.id
_entity.type
_entity.pdbx_description
1 polymer ?
#
loop_
_entity_poly.entity_id
_entity_poly.type
_entity_poly.pdbx_seq_one_letter_code
_entity_poly.pdbx_strand_id
1 'polypeptide(L)'
;MVSEDELARHLETAESESRSLTQVLLEGDQLGEADLLEVLSEETRFPAVDVFKVRPEKSVVDLLPENLASYYGVVPVSRVANVLTLAVSNPFDILQLDDIRRVTACEIRPVLSTEPAIRKAIPEIYNRGQQMVDDLLDDMNEDEVEVKQKAIDDSRAADLGLLAEESGQAPVVKLVNLIIVQGIKKKASDIHIEPLDNDVRVRYRVDGVLHESIRPPKRMQNALVSRIKIMCGLDIAERRQPQDGKFQITMEGRKIDFRVSTL
;
A
#
# COMPACT_ATOMS: atom_id res chain seq x y z
N MET A 1 -10.02 24.31 -27.04
CA MET A 1 -10.76 23.24 -27.77
C MET A 1 -9.90 22.81 -28.94
N VAL A 2 -9.67 21.50 -29.08
CA VAL A 2 -8.89 20.89 -30.17
C VAL A 2 -9.62 21.06 -31.49
N SER A 3 -8.90 21.38 -32.56
CA SER A 3 -9.52 21.45 -33.90
C SER A 3 -9.86 20.05 -34.42
N GLU A 4 -10.85 19.94 -35.33
CA GLU A 4 -11.29 18.67 -35.91
C GLU A 4 -10.13 17.93 -36.63
N ASP A 5 -9.25 18.68 -37.30
CA ASP A 5 -8.03 18.18 -37.96
C ASP A 5 -6.95 17.68 -36.97
N GLU A 6 -6.92 18.22 -35.76
CA GLU A 6 -6.00 17.75 -34.69
C GLU A 6 -6.57 16.52 -33.99
N LEU A 7 -7.88 16.46 -33.77
CA LEU A 7 -8.54 15.29 -33.19
C LEU A 7 -8.38 14.06 -34.09
N ALA A 8 -8.52 14.22 -35.41
CA ALA A 8 -8.30 13.14 -36.37
C ALA A 8 -6.86 12.58 -36.32
N ARG A 9 -5.86 13.47 -36.20
CA ARG A 9 -4.45 13.07 -36.05
C ARG A 9 -4.18 12.33 -34.75
N HIS A 10 -4.80 12.76 -33.65
CA HIS A 10 -4.67 12.08 -32.35
C HIS A 10 -5.38 10.73 -32.33
N LEU A 11 -6.50 10.59 -33.06
CA LEU A 11 -7.18 9.31 -33.29
C LEU A 11 -6.30 8.32 -34.07
N GLU A 12 -5.69 8.75 -35.18
CA GLU A 12 -4.74 7.92 -35.93
C GLU A 12 -3.54 7.50 -35.08
N THR A 13 -3.06 8.39 -34.23
CA THR A 13 -1.95 8.09 -33.30
C THR A 13 -2.38 7.08 -32.23
N ALA A 14 -3.57 7.27 -31.64
CA ALA A 14 -4.14 6.35 -30.65
C ALA A 14 -4.35 4.94 -31.22
N GLU A 15 -4.87 4.83 -32.44
CA GLU A 15 -5.06 3.55 -33.13
C GLU A 15 -3.73 2.88 -33.48
N SER A 16 -2.78 3.64 -34.05
CA SER A 16 -1.48 3.09 -34.47
C SER A 16 -0.61 2.64 -33.28
N GLU A 17 -0.70 3.31 -32.14
CA GLU A 17 0.03 2.95 -30.92
C GLU A 17 -0.77 2.01 -29.99
N SER A 18 -2.02 1.67 -30.32
CA SER A 18 -2.94 0.91 -29.44
C SER A 18 -3.12 1.54 -28.06
N ARG A 19 -3.21 2.88 -28.01
CA ARG A 19 -3.35 3.67 -26.79
C ARG A 19 -4.73 4.30 -26.73
N SER A 20 -5.15 4.70 -25.53
CA SER A 20 -6.39 5.46 -25.37
C SER A 20 -6.23 6.86 -25.95
N LEU A 21 -7.20 7.34 -26.72
CA LEU A 21 -7.23 8.72 -27.24
C LEU A 21 -7.04 9.76 -26.13
N THR A 22 -7.61 9.50 -24.95
CA THR A 22 -7.44 10.36 -23.76
C THR A 22 -5.98 10.47 -23.33
N GLN A 23 -5.21 9.40 -23.45
CA GLN A 23 -3.79 9.39 -23.10
C GLN A 23 -2.96 10.20 -24.09
N VAL A 24 -3.25 10.08 -25.39
CA VAL A 24 -2.57 10.85 -26.45
C VAL A 24 -2.86 12.34 -26.30
N LEU A 25 -4.10 12.71 -25.99
CA LEU A 25 -4.50 14.11 -25.77
C LEU A 25 -3.83 14.74 -24.54
N LEU A 26 -3.62 13.97 -23.47
CA LEU A 26 -2.96 14.44 -22.25
C LEU A 26 -1.43 14.61 -22.43
N GLU A 27 -0.80 13.78 -23.25
CA GLU A 27 0.65 13.85 -23.50
C GLU A 27 1.05 14.96 -24.48
N GLY A 28 0.13 15.37 -25.36
CA GLY A 28 0.37 16.46 -26.31
C GLY A 28 0.43 17.86 -25.68
N ASP A 29 0.19 18.00 -24.37
CA ASP A 29 0.14 19.26 -23.61
C ASP A 29 -0.89 20.29 -24.17
N GLN A 30 -1.84 19.80 -24.99
CA GLN A 30 -2.85 20.62 -25.69
C GLN A 30 -4.15 20.79 -24.91
N LEU A 31 -4.45 19.86 -23.99
CA LEU A 31 -5.54 19.97 -23.02
C LEU A 31 -5.02 19.63 -21.62
N GLY A 32 -5.32 20.49 -20.66
CA GLY A 32 -5.13 20.15 -19.25
C GLY A 32 -6.04 18.99 -18.85
N GLU A 33 -5.59 18.18 -17.89
CA GLU A 33 -6.36 17.04 -17.38
C GLU A 33 -7.71 17.44 -16.81
N ALA A 34 -7.78 18.63 -16.20
CA ALA A 34 -9.02 19.22 -15.70
C ALA A 34 -9.99 19.57 -16.84
N ASP A 35 -9.50 20.17 -17.92
CA ASP A 35 -10.32 20.56 -19.08
C ASP A 35 -10.86 19.32 -19.80
N LEU A 36 -10.05 18.26 -19.91
CA LEU A 36 -10.47 17.00 -20.51
C LEU A 36 -11.58 16.34 -19.67
N LEU A 37 -11.43 16.33 -18.34
CA LEU A 37 -12.44 15.80 -17.44
C LEU A 37 -13.76 16.58 -17.50
N GLU A 38 -13.69 17.90 -17.61
CA GLU A 38 -14.87 18.76 -17.76
C GLU A 38 -15.63 18.43 -19.05
N VAL A 39 -14.93 18.37 -20.18
CA VAL A 39 -15.53 17.99 -21.48
C VAL A 39 -16.13 16.58 -21.43
N LEU A 40 -15.41 15.60 -20.89
CA LEU A 40 -15.91 14.22 -20.76
C LEU A 40 -17.15 14.16 -19.85
N SER A 41 -17.17 14.93 -18.78
CA SER A 41 -18.32 15.02 -17.87
C SER A 41 -19.55 15.61 -18.57
N GLU A 42 -19.38 16.65 -19.37
CA GLU A 42 -20.47 17.30 -20.12
C GLU A 42 -21.06 16.36 -21.18
N GLU A 43 -20.21 15.72 -21.98
CA GLU A 43 -20.62 14.84 -23.07
C GLU A 43 -21.28 13.55 -22.57
N THR A 44 -20.70 12.93 -21.54
CA THR A 44 -21.17 11.64 -21.02
C THR A 44 -22.25 11.76 -19.95
N ARG A 45 -22.42 12.96 -19.37
CA ARG A 45 -23.30 13.26 -18.23
C ARG A 45 -22.95 12.52 -16.93
N PHE A 46 -21.74 11.98 -16.83
CA PHE A 46 -21.22 11.43 -15.57
C PHE A 46 -20.37 12.47 -14.85
N PRO A 47 -20.56 12.69 -13.53
CA PRO A 47 -19.75 13.63 -12.78
C PRO A 47 -18.26 13.25 -12.85
N ALA A 48 -17.40 14.20 -13.20
CA ALA A 48 -15.95 14.02 -13.09
C ALA A 48 -15.45 14.16 -11.65
N VAL A 49 -14.40 13.43 -11.31
CA VAL A 49 -13.69 13.52 -10.04
C VAL A 49 -12.18 13.52 -10.28
N ASP A 50 -11.50 14.38 -9.53
CA ASP A 50 -10.04 14.33 -9.41
C ASP A 50 -9.68 13.33 -8.29
N VAL A 51 -9.16 12.17 -8.69
CA VAL A 51 -8.82 11.07 -7.77
C VAL A 51 -7.67 11.40 -6.81
N PHE A 52 -6.90 12.46 -7.04
CA PHE A 52 -5.84 12.88 -6.13
C PHE A 52 -6.37 13.75 -4.98
N LYS A 53 -7.51 14.43 -5.20
CA LYS A 53 -8.18 15.27 -4.19
C LYS A 53 -9.10 14.48 -3.26
N VAL A 54 -9.45 13.26 -3.61
CA VAL A 54 -10.30 12.42 -2.76
C VAL A 54 -9.48 11.76 -1.65
N ARG A 55 -10.16 11.56 -0.52
CA ARG A 55 -9.62 10.90 0.68
C ARG A 55 -10.65 9.86 1.16
N PRO A 56 -10.71 8.67 0.51
CA PRO A 56 -11.64 7.63 0.92
C PRO A 56 -11.34 7.13 2.33
N GLU A 57 -12.38 6.85 3.12
CA GLU A 57 -12.22 6.20 4.42
C GLU A 57 -11.69 4.78 4.28
N LYS A 58 -10.98 4.28 5.30
CA LYS A 58 -10.45 2.90 5.29
C LYS A 58 -11.54 1.85 5.05
N SER A 59 -12.71 2.05 5.66
CA SER A 59 -13.91 1.21 5.48
C SER A 59 -14.38 1.12 4.02
N VAL A 60 -14.06 2.10 3.18
CA VAL A 60 -14.40 2.17 1.76
C VAL A 60 -13.32 1.49 0.91
N VAL A 61 -12.05 1.75 1.22
CA VAL A 61 -10.90 1.11 0.55
C VAL A 61 -10.90 -0.40 0.77
N ASP A 62 -11.24 -0.86 1.98
CA ASP A 62 -11.28 -2.29 2.32
C ASP A 62 -12.38 -3.07 1.57
N LEU A 63 -13.37 -2.39 0.96
CA LEU A 63 -14.43 -3.06 0.17
C LEU A 63 -13.92 -3.59 -1.17
N LEU A 64 -12.89 -2.98 -1.73
CA LEU A 64 -12.31 -3.36 -3.01
C LEU A 64 -10.81 -3.59 -2.85
N PRO A 65 -10.33 -4.84 -2.77
CA PRO A 65 -8.91 -5.14 -2.67
C PRO A 65 -8.07 -4.50 -3.80
N GLU A 66 -6.84 -4.08 -3.47
CA GLU A 66 -5.91 -3.39 -4.38
C GLU A 66 -5.67 -4.13 -5.70
N ASN A 67 -5.60 -5.46 -5.66
CA ASN A 67 -5.42 -6.28 -6.86
C ASN A 67 -6.64 -6.19 -7.81
N LEU A 68 -7.85 -6.12 -7.27
CA LEU A 68 -9.07 -5.93 -8.07
C LEU A 68 -9.18 -4.50 -8.57
N ALA A 69 -8.88 -3.52 -7.72
CA ALA A 69 -8.82 -2.11 -8.12
C ALA A 69 -7.81 -1.90 -9.27
N SER A 70 -6.64 -2.53 -9.19
CA SER A 70 -5.61 -2.51 -10.25
C SER A 70 -6.05 -3.25 -11.52
N TYR A 71 -6.69 -4.41 -11.36
CA TYR A 71 -7.15 -5.22 -12.49
C TYR A 71 -8.25 -4.51 -13.30
N TYR A 72 -9.26 -3.98 -12.60
CA TYR A 72 -10.35 -3.24 -13.24
C TYR A 72 -9.96 -1.79 -13.59
N GLY A 73 -8.88 -1.25 -13.01
CA GLY A 73 -8.48 0.13 -13.23
C GLY A 73 -9.49 1.12 -12.66
N VAL A 74 -9.87 0.93 -11.39
CA VAL A 74 -10.90 1.71 -10.70
C VAL A 74 -10.47 2.11 -9.29
N VAL A 75 -11.03 3.20 -8.76
CA VAL A 75 -10.72 3.69 -7.40
C VAL A 75 -12.01 3.92 -6.62
N PRO A 76 -12.18 3.33 -5.42
CA PRO A 76 -13.33 3.62 -4.57
C PRO A 76 -13.17 5.01 -3.95
N VAL A 77 -14.21 5.86 -4.06
CA VAL A 77 -14.17 7.27 -3.64
C VAL A 77 -14.84 7.47 -2.29
N SER A 78 -16.08 6.99 -2.15
CA SER A 78 -16.86 7.11 -0.92
C SER A 78 -18.00 6.10 -0.93
N ARG A 79 -18.53 5.79 0.25
CA ARG A 79 -19.74 4.97 0.39
C ARG A 79 -20.76 5.70 1.23
N VAL A 80 -22.00 5.77 0.73
CA VAL A 80 -23.15 6.29 1.49
C VAL A 80 -24.23 5.21 1.50
N ALA A 81 -24.57 4.72 2.70
CA ALA A 81 -25.44 3.56 2.88
C ALA A 81 -24.94 2.35 2.05
N ASN A 82 -25.70 1.91 1.04
CA ASN A 82 -25.31 0.81 0.16
C ASN A 82 -24.78 1.26 -1.21
N VAL A 83 -24.54 2.55 -1.40
CA VAL A 83 -24.06 3.10 -2.69
C VAL A 83 -22.58 3.40 -2.58
N LEU A 84 -21.77 2.66 -3.33
CA LEU A 84 -20.33 2.89 -3.50
C LEU A 84 -20.11 3.81 -4.70
N THR A 85 -19.56 4.99 -4.44
CA THR A 85 -19.09 5.89 -5.50
C THR A 85 -17.73 5.42 -5.97
N LEU A 86 -17.60 5.14 -7.25
CA LEU A 86 -16.43 4.51 -7.86
C LEU A 86 -15.90 5.37 -9.00
N ALA A 87 -14.64 5.77 -8.95
CA ALA A 87 -13.97 6.44 -10.04
C ALA A 87 -13.55 5.41 -11.10
N VAL A 88 -13.98 5.65 -12.34
CA VAL A 88 -13.78 4.78 -13.50
C VAL A 88 -13.34 5.59 -14.72
N SER A 89 -12.57 4.97 -15.60
CA SER A 89 -12.20 5.58 -16.90
C SER A 89 -13.30 5.44 -17.94
N ASN A 90 -14.09 4.36 -17.86
CA ASN A 90 -15.21 4.11 -18.76
C ASN A 90 -16.49 3.76 -17.96
N PRO A 91 -17.44 4.70 -17.81
CA PRO A 91 -18.68 4.46 -17.08
C PRO A 91 -19.69 3.60 -17.85
N PHE A 92 -19.41 3.28 -19.12
CA PHE A 92 -20.26 2.44 -19.98
C PHE A 92 -19.85 0.96 -19.99
N ASP A 93 -18.78 0.58 -19.29
CA ASP A 93 -18.41 -0.83 -19.11
C ASP A 93 -19.31 -1.49 -18.05
N ILE A 94 -20.51 -1.86 -18.48
CA ILE A 94 -21.54 -2.44 -17.61
C ILE A 94 -21.07 -3.76 -16.98
N LEU A 95 -20.27 -4.55 -17.71
CA LEU A 95 -19.76 -5.84 -17.21
C LEU A 95 -18.78 -5.63 -16.05
N GLN A 96 -17.84 -4.69 -16.20
CA GLN A 96 -16.93 -4.31 -15.12
C GLN A 96 -17.70 -3.81 -13.88
N LEU A 97 -18.69 -2.93 -14.08
CA LEU A 97 -19.47 -2.38 -12.96
C LEU A 97 -20.29 -3.46 -12.24
N ASP A 98 -20.86 -4.41 -12.98
CA ASP A 98 -21.63 -5.52 -12.40
C ASP A 98 -20.74 -6.51 -11.64
N ASP A 99 -19.54 -6.80 -12.14
CA ASP A 99 -18.57 -7.62 -11.40
C ASP A 99 -18.19 -6.97 -10.06
N ILE A 100 -17.90 -5.67 -10.08
CA ILE A 100 -17.55 -4.92 -8.87
C ILE A 100 -18.75 -4.83 -7.91
N ARG A 101 -19.97 -4.64 -8.42
CA ARG A 101 -21.21 -4.71 -7.62
C ARG A 101 -21.33 -6.03 -6.87
N ARG A 102 -21.01 -7.16 -7.52
CA ARG A 102 -21.06 -8.50 -6.91
C ARG A 102 -20.01 -8.69 -5.83
N VAL A 103 -18.78 -8.25 -6.08
CA VAL A 103 -17.66 -8.37 -5.12
C VAL A 103 -17.91 -7.50 -3.89
N THR A 104 -18.36 -6.26 -4.09
CA THR A 104 -18.53 -5.27 -3.02
C THR A 104 -19.88 -5.36 -2.30
N ALA A 105 -20.84 -6.10 -2.88
CA ALA A 105 -22.24 -6.15 -2.46
C ALA A 105 -22.92 -4.75 -2.35
N CYS A 106 -22.39 -3.77 -3.07
CA CYS A 106 -22.87 -2.38 -3.06
C CYS A 106 -23.45 -2.00 -4.42
N GLU A 107 -24.43 -1.10 -4.42
CA GLU A 107 -24.84 -0.39 -5.63
C GLU A 107 -23.71 0.53 -6.10
N ILE A 108 -23.35 0.50 -7.37
CA ILE A 108 -22.23 1.28 -7.90
C ILE A 108 -22.75 2.58 -8.51
N ARG A 109 -22.20 3.71 -8.06
CA ARG A 109 -22.37 5.02 -8.67
C ARG A 109 -21.06 5.43 -9.34
N PRO A 110 -20.93 5.28 -10.66
CA PRO A 110 -19.69 5.65 -11.35
C PRO A 110 -19.51 7.17 -11.39
N VAL A 111 -18.27 7.60 -11.25
CA VAL A 111 -17.80 8.97 -11.51
C VAL A 111 -16.58 8.88 -12.43
N LEU A 112 -16.42 9.86 -13.30
CA LEU A 112 -15.37 9.85 -14.32
C LEU A 112 -14.03 10.31 -13.76
N SER A 113 -12.97 9.59 -14.10
CA SER A 113 -11.59 10.05 -13.95
C SER A 113 -10.77 9.55 -15.14
N THR A 114 -9.64 10.17 -15.42
CA THR A 114 -8.75 9.68 -16.48
C THR A 114 -8.11 8.36 -16.06
N GLU A 115 -7.86 7.48 -17.03
CA GLU A 115 -7.15 6.21 -16.77
C GLU A 115 -5.74 6.44 -16.18
N PRO A 116 -4.92 7.38 -16.68
CA PRO A 116 -3.61 7.66 -16.09
C PRO A 116 -3.71 8.11 -14.63
N ALA A 117 -4.67 8.97 -14.28
CA ALA A 117 -4.86 9.41 -12.90
C ALA A 117 -5.28 8.24 -12.00
N ILE A 118 -6.22 7.40 -12.44
CA ILE A 118 -6.65 6.22 -11.68
C ILE A 118 -5.46 5.30 -11.40
N ARG A 119 -4.68 4.94 -12.44
CA ARG A 119 -3.52 4.05 -12.29
C ARG A 119 -2.47 4.59 -11.31
N LYS A 120 -2.23 5.90 -11.32
CA LYS A 120 -1.31 6.57 -10.38
C LYS A 120 -1.88 6.67 -8.96
N ALA A 121 -3.19 6.89 -8.82
CA ALA A 121 -3.84 7.06 -7.52
C ALA A 121 -4.01 5.74 -6.74
N ILE A 122 -4.16 4.60 -7.42
CA ILE A 122 -4.30 3.29 -6.77
C ILE A 122 -3.16 3.03 -5.76
N PRO A 123 -1.87 3.03 -6.13
CA PRO A 123 -0.81 2.77 -5.16
C PRO A 123 -0.82 3.82 -4.03
N GLU A 124 -1.11 5.09 -4.28
CA GLU A 124 -1.17 6.10 -3.22
C GLU A 124 -2.30 5.85 -2.20
N ILE A 125 -3.48 5.44 -2.68
CA ILE A 125 -4.66 5.20 -1.85
C ILE A 125 -4.51 3.91 -1.05
N TYR A 126 -4.03 2.83 -1.68
CA TYR A 126 -3.89 1.53 -1.02
C TYR A 126 -2.60 1.41 -0.20
N ASN A 127 -1.53 2.12 -0.55
CA ASN A 127 -0.29 2.17 0.23
C ASN A 127 -0.29 3.24 1.31
N ARG A 128 -1.44 3.78 1.72
CA ARG A 128 -1.51 4.66 2.90
C ARG A 128 -1.06 4.03 4.20
N GLY A 129 -1.20 2.70 4.32
CA GLY A 129 -0.58 1.97 5.42
C GLY A 129 0.96 2.04 5.42
N GLN A 130 1.55 2.42 4.28
CA GLN A 130 2.97 2.61 4.04
C GLN A 130 3.38 4.08 4.09
N GLN A 131 2.52 5.02 3.67
CA GLN A 131 2.72 6.46 3.95
C GLN A 131 2.80 6.74 5.45
N MET A 132 2.02 6.06 6.29
CA MET A 132 2.23 6.12 7.75
C MET A 132 3.62 5.64 8.18
N VAL A 133 4.23 4.70 7.46
CA VAL A 133 5.58 4.19 7.78
C VAL A 133 6.64 5.15 7.26
N ASP A 134 6.45 5.69 6.05
CA ASP A 134 7.36 6.67 5.45
C ASP A 134 7.32 8.02 6.20
N ASP A 135 6.15 8.52 6.61
CA ASP A 135 6.01 9.72 7.46
C ASP A 135 6.68 9.52 8.85
N LEU A 136 6.60 8.32 9.41
CA LEU A 136 7.30 7.97 10.67
C LEU A 136 8.81 7.76 10.48
N LEU A 137 9.26 7.48 9.26
CA LEU A 137 10.67 7.38 8.90
C LEU A 137 11.26 8.78 8.62
N ASP A 138 10.50 9.69 8.01
CA ASP A 138 10.91 11.07 7.75
C ASP A 138 11.08 11.88 9.05
N ASP A 139 10.26 11.61 10.09
CA ASP A 139 10.45 12.15 11.44
C ASP A 139 11.70 11.59 12.15
N MET A 140 12.32 10.55 11.60
CA MET A 140 13.53 9.90 12.13
C MET A 140 14.69 10.11 11.16
N ASN A 141 15.39 11.26 11.27
CA ASN A 141 16.62 11.60 10.53
C ASN A 141 17.38 10.36 10.01
N GLU A 142 17.54 10.27 8.68
CA GLU A 142 18.10 9.13 7.93
C GLU A 142 19.55 8.73 8.33
N ASP A 143 20.23 9.53 9.16
CA ASP A 143 21.68 9.45 9.37
C ASP A 143 22.18 8.40 10.37
N GLU A 144 21.34 7.62 11.07
CA GLU A 144 21.82 6.86 12.25
C GLU A 144 21.58 5.33 12.31
N VAL A 145 21.08 4.65 11.27
CA VAL A 145 20.76 3.21 11.44
C VAL A 145 21.26 2.29 10.33
N GLU A 146 22.54 1.92 10.40
CA GLU A 146 23.02 0.67 9.79
C GLU A 146 22.66 -0.53 10.69
N VAL A 147 21.54 -1.22 10.40
CA VAL A 147 21.26 -2.52 11.02
C VAL A 147 22.16 -3.59 10.36
N LYS A 148 23.39 -3.73 10.85
CA LYS A 148 24.28 -4.83 10.43
C LYS A 148 23.89 -6.11 11.17
N GLN A 149 23.17 -6.99 10.48
CA GLN A 149 22.79 -8.30 10.98
C GLN A 149 23.99 -9.25 10.90
N LYS A 150 24.58 -9.61 12.06
CA LYS A 150 25.50 -10.77 12.12
C LYS A 150 24.65 -12.00 12.34
N ALA A 151 24.51 -12.82 11.30
CA ALA A 151 24.02 -14.18 11.43
C ALA A 151 24.93 -14.91 12.44
N ILE A 152 24.32 -15.54 13.44
CA ILE A 152 25.02 -16.45 14.33
C ILE A 152 25.26 -17.72 13.50
N ASP A 153 26.52 -18.14 13.41
CA ASP A 153 26.97 -19.35 12.71
C ASP A 153 26.12 -20.56 13.08
N ASP A 154 25.35 -21.07 12.11
CA ASP A 154 25.36 -22.48 11.76
C ASP A 154 24.77 -22.69 10.34
N SER A 155 25.66 -22.81 9.36
CA SER A 155 25.56 -23.67 8.18
C SER A 155 24.21 -23.85 7.42
N ARG A 156 23.34 -22.82 7.33
CA ARG A 156 22.19 -22.80 6.37
C ARG A 156 21.88 -21.44 5.71
N ALA A 157 22.75 -20.43 5.83
CA ALA A 157 22.43 -19.05 5.42
C ALA A 157 23.04 -18.60 4.07
N ALA A 158 23.18 -19.51 3.10
CA ALA A 158 23.57 -19.14 1.73
C ALA A 158 22.33 -19.19 0.82
N ASP A 159 21.43 -18.20 0.92
CA ASP A 159 20.51 -17.72 -0.15
C ASP A 159 19.40 -16.79 0.39
N LEU A 160 19.77 -15.73 1.12
CA LEU A 160 18.79 -14.71 1.57
C LEU A 160 19.10 -13.29 1.09
N GLY A 161 20.22 -13.09 0.38
CA GLY A 161 20.57 -11.81 -0.24
C GLY A 161 19.92 -11.57 -1.61
N LEU A 162 19.39 -12.61 -2.27
CA LEU A 162 18.91 -12.54 -3.66
C LEU A 162 17.38 -12.61 -3.80
N LEU A 163 16.63 -12.82 -2.71
CA LEU A 163 15.15 -12.86 -2.73
C LEU A 163 14.49 -11.55 -2.26
N ALA A 164 15.29 -10.53 -1.92
CA ALA A 164 14.80 -9.29 -1.30
C ALA A 164 14.35 -8.22 -2.30
N GLU A 165 14.76 -8.29 -3.58
CA GLU A 165 14.51 -7.23 -4.56
C GLU A 165 13.20 -7.40 -5.37
N GLU A 166 12.60 -8.59 -5.42
CA GLU A 166 11.52 -8.87 -6.40
C GLU A 166 10.10 -9.08 -5.81
N SER A 167 9.86 -8.93 -4.50
CA SER A 167 8.58 -9.40 -3.91
C SER A 167 7.85 -8.47 -2.94
N GLY A 168 8.01 -7.15 -3.05
CA GLY A 168 7.24 -6.21 -2.20
C GLY A 168 7.55 -6.34 -0.70
N GLN A 169 8.70 -6.92 -0.33
CA GLN A 169 9.14 -7.09 1.06
C GLN A 169 9.86 -5.86 1.62
N ALA A 170 10.33 -4.94 0.77
CA ALA A 170 11.02 -3.72 1.18
C ALA A 170 10.27 -2.92 2.28
N PRO A 171 8.93 -2.74 2.23
CA PRO A 171 8.20 -1.98 3.24
C PRO A 171 8.10 -2.70 4.58
N VAL A 172 7.97 -4.02 4.55
CA VAL A 172 7.86 -4.85 5.75
C VAL A 172 9.19 -4.87 6.48
N VAL A 173 10.30 -4.97 5.75
CA VAL A 173 11.65 -4.90 6.33
C VAL A 173 11.86 -3.54 7.00
N LYS A 174 11.54 -2.43 6.30
CA LYS A 174 11.62 -1.07 6.87
C LYS A 174 10.78 -0.94 8.14
N LEU A 175 9.54 -1.42 8.12
CA LEU A 175 8.63 -1.35 9.26
C LEU A 175 9.12 -2.15 10.47
N VAL A 176 9.63 -3.37 10.27
CA VAL A 176 10.20 -4.17 11.38
C VAL A 176 11.43 -3.48 11.96
N ASN A 177 12.31 -2.93 11.11
CA ASN A 177 13.47 -2.18 11.57
C ASN A 177 13.03 -0.94 12.38
N LEU A 178 12.06 -0.18 11.89
CA LEU A 178 11.47 0.98 12.58
C LEU A 178 10.94 0.59 13.97
N ILE A 179 10.15 -0.49 14.06
CA ILE A 179 9.59 -0.98 15.32
C ILE A 179 10.71 -1.29 16.33
N ILE A 180 11.78 -1.95 15.89
CA ILE A 180 12.91 -2.32 16.74
C ILE A 180 13.68 -1.08 17.22
N VAL A 181 14.02 -0.17 16.31
CA VAL A 181 14.76 1.06 16.62
C VAL A 181 13.97 1.94 17.58
N GLN A 182 12.67 2.13 17.34
CA GLN A 182 11.78 2.86 18.24
C GLN A 182 11.75 2.24 19.64
N GLY A 183 11.68 0.90 19.74
CA GLY A 183 11.75 0.20 21.02
C GLY A 183 13.05 0.49 21.77
N ILE A 184 14.19 0.48 21.07
CA ILE A 184 15.50 0.79 21.66
C ILE A 184 15.59 2.25 22.10
N LYS A 185 15.20 3.21 21.23
CA LYS A 185 15.22 4.64 21.55
C LYS A 185 14.35 4.97 22.77
N LYS A 186 13.19 4.30 22.90
CA LYS A 186 12.30 4.41 24.06
C LYS A 186 12.76 3.62 25.29
N LYS A 187 13.88 2.88 25.21
CA LYS A 187 14.39 1.99 26.27
C LYS A 187 13.33 0.99 26.75
N ALA A 188 12.54 0.45 25.82
CA ALA A 188 11.50 -0.51 26.12
C ALA A 188 12.10 -1.85 26.60
N SER A 189 11.50 -2.45 27.63
CA SER A 189 11.84 -3.82 28.08
C SER A 189 11.28 -4.89 27.15
N ASP A 190 10.11 -4.62 26.53
CA ASP A 190 9.41 -5.54 25.66
C ASP A 190 8.80 -4.81 24.46
N ILE A 191 8.80 -5.48 23.32
CA ILE A 191 8.09 -5.07 22.11
C ILE A 191 6.99 -6.11 21.86
N HIS A 192 5.74 -5.69 21.97
CA HIS A 192 4.57 -6.52 21.70
C HIS A 192 4.04 -6.22 20.31
N ILE A 193 3.89 -7.25 19.47
CA ILE A 193 3.28 -7.16 18.15
C ILE A 193 2.08 -8.10 18.15
N GLU A 194 0.88 -7.52 18.21
CA GLU A 194 -0.36 -8.20 18.54
C GLU A 194 -1.32 -8.15 17.35
N PRO A 195 -1.56 -9.27 16.67
CA PRO A 195 -2.58 -9.31 15.63
C PRO A 195 -3.99 -9.19 16.25
N LEU A 196 -4.77 -8.23 15.78
CA LEU A 196 -6.19 -8.06 16.12
C LEU A 196 -7.05 -8.34 14.90
N ASP A 197 -8.37 -8.27 15.01
CA ASP A 197 -9.27 -8.62 13.90
C ASP A 197 -9.02 -7.76 12.65
N ASN A 198 -8.83 -6.44 12.82
CA ASN A 198 -8.78 -5.46 11.72
C ASN A 198 -7.41 -4.81 11.48
N ASP A 199 -6.47 -4.96 12.41
CA ASP A 199 -5.13 -4.37 12.37
C ASP A 199 -4.12 -5.24 13.13
N VAL A 200 -2.86 -4.84 13.09
CA VAL A 200 -1.82 -5.32 14.00
C VAL A 200 -1.52 -4.18 14.95
N ARG A 201 -1.45 -4.44 16.25
CA ARG A 201 -1.12 -3.43 17.26
C ARG A 201 0.31 -3.62 17.73
N VAL A 202 1.11 -2.55 17.70
CA VAL A 202 2.46 -2.55 18.27
C VAL A 202 2.45 -1.78 19.59
N ARG A 203 2.94 -2.41 20.67
CA ARG A 203 3.08 -1.79 21.99
C ARG A 203 4.49 -1.96 22.54
N TYR A 204 4.96 -0.95 23.26
CA TYR A 204 6.23 -0.99 23.99
C TYR A 204 5.96 -1.04 25.48
N ARG A 205 6.66 -1.92 26.21
CA ARG A 205 6.70 -1.82 27.66
C ARG A 205 7.84 -0.90 28.07
N VAL A 206 7.53 0.26 28.64
CA VAL A 206 8.53 1.23 29.14
C VAL A 206 8.23 1.43 30.62
N ASP A 207 9.24 1.24 31.48
CA ASP A 207 9.11 1.36 32.94
C ASP A 207 7.93 0.56 33.52
N GLY A 208 7.67 -0.63 32.94
CA GLY A 208 6.60 -1.54 33.36
C GLY A 208 5.22 -1.26 32.74
N VAL A 209 5.03 -0.10 32.10
CA VAL A 209 3.75 0.33 31.50
C VAL A 209 3.74 0.06 30.00
N LEU A 210 2.61 -0.40 29.46
CA LEU A 210 2.42 -0.62 28.04
C LEU A 210 1.96 0.66 27.34
N HIS A 211 2.74 1.10 26.36
CA HIS A 211 2.45 2.24 25.49
C HIS A 211 2.19 1.75 24.07
N GLU A 212 1.03 2.10 23.52
CA GLU A 212 0.71 1.85 22.12
C GLU A 212 1.52 2.79 21.22
N SER A 213 1.95 2.27 20.05
CA SER A 213 2.75 3.03 19.09
C SER A 213 2.06 3.15 17.73
N ILE A 214 2.12 2.08 16.93
CA ILE A 214 1.62 2.07 15.56
C ILE A 214 0.64 0.93 15.36
N ARG A 215 -0.22 1.08 14.34
CA ARG A 215 -1.22 0.08 13.96
C ARG A 215 -1.09 -0.34 12.49
N PRO A 216 -0.14 -1.20 12.14
CA PRO A 216 -0.02 -1.69 10.78
C PRO A 216 -1.32 -2.35 10.28
N PRO A 217 -1.66 -2.21 8.99
CA PRO A 217 -2.81 -2.88 8.41
C PRO A 217 -2.75 -4.41 8.58
N LYS A 218 -3.93 -5.04 8.73
CA LYS A 218 -4.05 -6.50 8.89
C LYS A 218 -3.34 -7.30 7.79
N ARG A 219 -3.35 -6.80 6.55
CA ARG A 219 -2.66 -7.42 5.40
C ARG A 219 -1.15 -7.64 5.63
N MET A 220 -0.51 -6.82 6.48
CA MET A 220 0.92 -6.92 6.76
C MET A 220 1.27 -7.95 7.83
N GLN A 221 0.29 -8.50 8.55
CA GLN A 221 0.52 -9.42 9.68
C GLN A 221 1.44 -10.59 9.32
N ASN A 222 1.09 -11.35 8.28
CA ASN A 222 1.85 -12.55 7.91
C ASN A 222 3.28 -12.19 7.50
N ALA A 223 3.45 -11.06 6.81
CA ALA A 223 4.77 -10.60 6.39
C ALA A 223 5.62 -10.15 7.58
N LEU A 224 5.03 -9.44 8.56
CA LEU A 224 5.70 -9.04 9.80
C LEU A 224 6.17 -10.27 10.60
N VAL A 225 5.28 -11.25 10.81
CA VAL A 225 5.61 -12.49 11.54
C VAL A 225 6.73 -13.25 10.82
N SER A 226 6.61 -13.44 9.51
CA SER A 226 7.65 -14.12 8.71
C SER A 226 8.98 -13.39 8.79
N ARG A 227 9.00 -12.05 8.71
CA ARG A 227 10.24 -11.27 8.80
C ARG A 227 10.92 -11.44 10.16
N ILE A 228 10.17 -11.38 11.25
CA ILE A 228 10.70 -11.59 12.60
C ILE A 228 11.25 -13.00 12.76
N LYS A 229 10.52 -14.01 12.26
CA LYS A 229 10.97 -15.41 12.28
C LYS A 229 12.28 -15.61 11.52
N ILE A 230 12.41 -15.02 10.33
CA ILE A 230 13.65 -15.05 9.54
C ILE A 230 14.81 -14.45 10.34
N MET A 231 14.59 -13.30 11.00
CA MET A 231 15.64 -12.64 11.79
C MET A 231 16.16 -13.52 12.94
N CYS A 232 15.33 -14.42 13.45
CA CYS A 232 15.63 -15.30 14.58
C CYS A 232 15.99 -16.74 14.17
N GLY A 233 16.00 -17.07 12.87
CA GLY A 233 16.21 -18.44 12.38
C GLY A 233 15.07 -19.41 12.71
N LEU A 234 13.84 -18.92 12.89
CA LEU A 234 12.66 -19.72 13.21
C LEU A 234 11.98 -20.30 11.96
N ASP A 235 11.19 -21.36 12.14
CA ASP A 235 10.41 -21.97 11.06
C ASP A 235 9.22 -21.07 10.68
N ILE A 236 9.27 -20.54 9.46
CA ILE A 236 8.27 -19.64 8.88
C ILE A 236 6.95 -20.39 8.63
N ALA A 237 7.01 -21.67 8.25
CA ALA A 237 5.85 -22.47 7.89
C ALA A 237 5.02 -22.89 9.11
N GLU A 238 5.67 -23.13 10.25
CA GLU A 238 4.98 -23.57 11.48
C GLU A 238 4.27 -22.40 12.19
N ARG A 239 2.95 -22.47 12.37
CA ARG A 239 2.12 -21.40 12.96
C ARG A 239 1.24 -21.87 14.12
N ARG A 240 1.28 -23.15 14.47
CA ARG A 240 0.38 -23.79 15.44
C ARG A 240 1.04 -24.08 16.78
N GLN A 241 2.36 -23.99 16.84
CA GLN A 241 3.14 -24.21 18.05
C GLN A 241 3.96 -22.97 18.37
N PRO A 242 4.11 -22.62 19.66
CA PRO A 242 5.01 -21.57 20.09
C PRO A 242 6.44 -21.84 19.62
N GLN A 243 7.16 -20.78 19.27
CA GLN A 243 8.58 -20.85 18.92
C GLN A 243 9.37 -19.73 19.59
N ASP A 244 10.55 -20.07 20.13
CA ASP A 244 11.46 -19.14 20.77
C ASP A 244 12.76 -19.03 19.98
N GLY A 245 13.21 -17.79 19.76
CA GLY A 245 14.41 -17.47 19.02
C GLY A 245 15.18 -16.31 19.64
N LYS A 246 16.37 -16.07 19.09
CA LYS A 246 17.22 -14.95 19.49
C LYS A 246 17.87 -14.35 18.27
N PHE A 247 18.11 -13.04 18.32
CA PHE A 247 18.91 -12.35 17.31
C PHE A 247 19.67 -11.21 17.97
N GLN A 248 20.74 -10.77 17.33
CA GLN A 248 21.55 -9.66 17.81
C GLN A 248 21.55 -8.54 16.77
N ILE A 249 21.42 -7.31 17.22
CA ILE A 249 21.62 -6.12 16.39
C ILE A 249 22.69 -5.22 16.99
N THR A 250 23.35 -4.45 16.14
CA THR A 250 24.29 -3.42 16.56
C THR A 250 23.69 -2.06 16.22
N MET A 251 23.58 -1.17 17.19
CA MET A 251 23.09 0.20 17.03
C MET A 251 24.02 1.15 17.79
N GLU A 252 24.50 2.21 17.15
CA GLU A 252 25.45 3.17 17.74
C GLU A 252 26.68 2.50 18.39
N GLY A 253 27.20 1.43 17.76
CA GLY A 253 28.32 0.64 18.28
C GLY A 253 28.00 -0.26 19.49
N ARG A 254 26.76 -0.26 19.99
CA ARG A 254 26.30 -1.14 21.07
C ARG A 254 25.62 -2.38 20.51
N LYS A 255 25.98 -3.54 21.03
CA LYS A 255 25.30 -4.80 20.72
C LYS A 255 24.10 -4.98 21.63
N ILE A 256 22.96 -5.30 21.05
CA ILE A 256 21.70 -5.51 21.74
C ILE A 256 21.20 -6.91 21.37
N ASP A 257 21.00 -7.75 22.38
CA ASP A 257 20.48 -9.11 22.22
C ASP A 257 18.97 -9.11 22.41
N PHE A 258 18.26 -9.57 21.40
CA PHE A 258 16.81 -9.76 21.44
C PHE A 258 16.48 -11.21 21.70
N ARG A 259 15.43 -11.41 22.51
CA ARG A 259 14.73 -12.70 22.64
C ARG A 259 13.36 -12.53 22.02
N VAL A 260 12.95 -13.49 21.22
CA VAL A 260 11.68 -13.45 20.50
C VAL A 260 10.92 -14.72 20.83
N SER A 261 9.65 -14.55 21.17
CA SER A 261 8.71 -15.64 21.35
C SER A 261 7.51 -15.40 20.44
N THR A 262 7.14 -16.42 19.67
CA THR A 262 5.89 -16.47 18.92
C THR A 262 4.95 -17.42 19.63
N LEU A 263 3.69 -17.02 19.77
CA LEU A 263 2.64 -17.74 20.51
C LEU A 263 1.51 -18.16 19.57
#